data_AF-A0A9C7G820-F1
#
_entry.id   AF-A0A9C7G820-F1
#
_cell.length_a   1.000
_cell.length_b   1.000
_cell.length_c   1.000
_cell.angle_alpha   90.00
_cell.angle_beta   90.00
_cell.angle_gamma   90.00
#
_symmetry.space_group_name_H-M   'P 1'
#
loop_
_entity.id
_entity.type
_entity.pdbx_description
1 polymer ?
#
loop_
_entity_poly.entity_id
_entity_poly.type
_entity_poly.pdbx_seq_one_letter_code
_entity_poly.pdbx_strand_id
1 'polypeptide(L)'
;MTEWNFATDKVTQDTTLYAKWTINQYLVRFDSNGGRSIAPVIANYNTTISPTSTTRTGYTFNGWYKEVGMNTEWKFATDKVTHDITLYANWTINEYTVSFNSNGGSAIAPVTTNYNTTITAPTPPTRAGYIFKGWYKDAEFKTAWDFSTDKITNNTTLFASWTEIVTPDPEPILYTHSAYINGYPDNTFRPEQKVTRAQMAVMLMKNLGLNDVTEKGEYNDVLETHWAYKEIMLAKQREIMFGIGSSFNPNDYITRAQMATIVYRWLKKECSNNSLAFEQCSTLVQKANTTYSDIKSDNWAAEAILAIKHFKIMEGYPDGSFKPNTHLTRAQAVKVLNRLFKRGPLEGDYNPTFKDVPKNHWAFKEIEEAARDHQYIISSDNKEVFVEE
;
A
#
# COMPACT_ATOMS: atom_id res chain seq x y z
N MET A 1 -92.47 35.09 -23.54
CA MET A 1 -93.07 36.43 -23.56
C MET A 1 -92.96 36.96 -24.97
N THR A 2 -94.06 37.46 -25.51
CA THR A 2 -94.13 38.08 -26.85
C THR A 2 -93.65 39.53 -26.73
N GLU A 3 -92.82 39.98 -27.66
CA GLU A 3 -92.31 41.35 -27.69
C GLU A 3 -93.43 42.33 -28.04
N TRP A 4 -93.49 43.49 -27.36
CA TRP A 4 -94.47 44.54 -27.67
C TRP A 4 -94.06 45.28 -28.93
N ASN A 5 -94.92 45.29 -29.94
CA ASN A 5 -94.68 46.01 -31.17
C ASN A 5 -95.27 47.41 -31.10
N PHE A 6 -94.40 48.41 -30.90
CA PHE A 6 -94.78 49.82 -30.78
C PHE A 6 -95.46 50.41 -32.03
N ALA A 7 -95.41 49.75 -33.19
CA ALA A 7 -96.07 50.20 -34.41
C ALA A 7 -97.48 49.63 -34.59
N THR A 8 -97.76 48.43 -34.06
CA THR A 8 -99.01 47.71 -34.34
C THR A 8 -99.88 47.49 -33.12
N ASP A 9 -99.27 47.39 -31.93
CA ASP A 9 -99.99 47.05 -30.71
C ASP A 9 -100.64 48.32 -30.14
N LYS A 10 -101.92 48.22 -29.80
CA LYS A 10 -102.72 49.36 -29.30
C LYS A 10 -102.98 49.21 -27.82
N VAL A 11 -102.75 50.28 -27.06
CA VAL A 11 -103.12 50.37 -25.65
C VAL A 11 -104.61 50.68 -25.57
N THR A 12 -105.45 49.70 -25.23
CA THR A 12 -106.91 49.87 -25.06
C THR A 12 -107.35 49.93 -23.60
N GLN A 13 -106.41 49.76 -22.67
CA GLN A 13 -106.56 49.85 -21.21
C GLN A 13 -105.18 50.05 -20.58
N ASP A 14 -105.10 50.34 -19.28
CA ASP A 14 -103.83 50.44 -18.55
C ASP A 14 -102.94 49.20 -18.83
N THR A 15 -101.75 49.45 -19.38
CA THR A 15 -100.84 48.43 -19.89
C THR A 15 -99.43 48.67 -19.34
N THR A 16 -98.89 47.67 -18.64
CA THR A 16 -97.51 47.68 -18.14
C THR A 16 -96.62 46.89 -19.08
N LEU A 17 -95.61 47.53 -19.67
CA LEU A 17 -94.57 46.87 -20.46
C LEU A 17 -93.38 46.50 -19.56
N TYR A 18 -92.78 45.35 -19.84
CA TYR A 18 -91.57 44.88 -19.16
C TYR A 18 -90.40 44.89 -20.12
N ALA A 19 -89.30 45.50 -19.71
CA ALA A 19 -88.04 45.37 -20.43
C ALA A 19 -87.47 43.96 -20.26
N LYS A 20 -86.95 43.37 -21.35
CA LYS A 20 -86.20 42.10 -21.33
C LYS A 20 -84.72 42.40 -21.59
N TRP A 21 -83.87 41.93 -20.68
CA TRP A 21 -82.42 42.07 -20.81
C TRP A 21 -81.78 40.71 -21.11
N THR A 22 -80.80 40.69 -22.00
CA THR A 22 -79.87 39.57 -22.18
C THR A 22 -78.58 39.93 -21.48
N ILE A 23 -78.08 39.05 -20.60
CA ILE A 23 -76.84 39.32 -19.88
C ILE A 23 -75.66 39.33 -20.86
N ASN A 24 -74.82 40.36 -20.78
CA ASN A 24 -73.59 40.39 -21.56
C ASN A 24 -72.66 39.26 -21.12
N GLN A 25 -71.95 38.68 -22.08
CA GLN A 25 -70.95 37.64 -21.84
C GLN A 25 -69.59 38.13 -22.30
N TYR A 26 -68.55 37.78 -21.56
CA TYR A 26 -67.18 38.19 -21.81
C TYR A 26 -66.25 36.98 -21.79
N LEU A 27 -65.20 37.05 -22.60
CA LEU A 27 -64.23 36.00 -22.79
C LEU A 27 -63.02 36.20 -21.87
N VAL A 28 -62.76 35.20 -21.01
CA VAL A 28 -61.57 35.12 -20.17
C VAL A 28 -60.56 34.19 -20.82
N ARG A 29 -59.40 34.74 -21.20
CA ARG A 29 -58.26 33.98 -21.74
C ARG A 29 -57.22 33.73 -20.66
N PHE A 30 -56.47 32.66 -20.80
CA PHE A 30 -55.39 32.29 -19.90
C PHE A 30 -54.09 32.18 -20.69
N ASP A 31 -53.17 33.10 -20.44
CA ASP A 31 -51.79 33.00 -20.91
C ASP A 31 -50.96 32.27 -19.84
N SER A 32 -50.66 31.00 -20.10
CA SER A 32 -49.93 30.15 -19.17
C SER A 32 -48.46 30.53 -19.00
N ASN A 33 -47.92 31.51 -19.75
CA ASN A 33 -46.53 31.96 -19.66
C ASN A 33 -45.53 30.78 -19.64
N GLY A 34 -45.66 29.88 -20.63
CA GLY A 34 -44.84 28.67 -20.76
C GLY A 34 -45.28 27.47 -19.92
N GLY A 35 -46.36 27.58 -19.13
CA GLY A 35 -47.03 26.44 -18.52
C GLY A 35 -47.98 25.71 -19.47
N ARG A 36 -48.62 24.65 -18.97
CA ARG A 36 -49.64 23.90 -19.72
C ARG A 36 -50.84 24.79 -20.06
N SER A 37 -51.22 24.83 -21.34
CA SER A 37 -52.33 25.67 -21.81
C SER A 37 -53.66 25.35 -21.14
N ILE A 38 -54.42 26.39 -20.81
CA ILE A 38 -55.76 26.32 -20.23
C ILE A 38 -56.77 26.88 -21.25
N ALA A 39 -57.88 26.17 -21.43
CA ALA A 39 -58.94 26.60 -22.33
C ALA A 39 -59.60 27.91 -21.83
N PRO A 40 -60.01 28.83 -22.72
CA PRO A 40 -60.69 30.06 -22.31
C PRO A 40 -62.10 29.76 -21.77
N VAL A 41 -62.60 30.68 -20.93
CA VAL A 41 -63.91 30.57 -20.27
C VAL A 41 -64.79 31.74 -20.70
N ILE A 42 -66.07 31.48 -20.97
CA ILE A 42 -67.08 32.53 -21.19
C ILE A 42 -67.82 32.77 -19.88
N ALA A 43 -67.84 34.01 -19.39
CA ALA A 43 -68.47 34.40 -18.13
C ALA A 43 -69.53 35.48 -18.34
N ASN A 44 -70.63 35.41 -17.58
CA ASN A 44 -71.65 36.46 -17.56
C ASN A 44 -71.11 37.72 -16.88
N TYR A 45 -71.59 38.89 -17.29
CA TYR A 45 -71.23 40.17 -16.68
C TYR A 45 -71.40 40.16 -15.15
N ASN A 46 -70.40 40.69 -14.44
CA ASN A 46 -70.41 40.87 -12.99
C ASN A 46 -70.45 39.54 -12.20
N THR A 47 -69.94 38.45 -12.78
CA THR A 47 -69.79 37.14 -12.12
C THR A 47 -68.32 36.79 -11.88
N THR A 48 -68.05 35.92 -10.91
CA THR A 48 -66.73 35.31 -10.69
C THR A 48 -66.56 34.08 -11.59
N ILE A 49 -65.32 33.61 -11.75
CA ILE A 49 -64.99 32.36 -12.44
C ILE A 49 -64.39 31.36 -11.44
N SER A 50 -64.47 30.05 -11.73
CA SER A 50 -63.89 29.02 -10.87
C SER A 50 -62.36 29.06 -10.88
N PRO A 51 -61.68 28.77 -9.74
CA PRO A 51 -60.23 28.66 -9.69
C PRO A 51 -59.69 27.67 -10.72
N THR A 52 -58.65 28.08 -11.44
CA THR A 52 -57.90 27.22 -12.36
C THR A 52 -56.42 27.31 -12.00
N SER A 53 -55.69 26.21 -12.18
CA SER A 53 -54.24 26.18 -12.04
C SER A 53 -53.62 25.50 -13.26
N THR A 54 -52.34 25.72 -13.45
CA THR A 54 -51.54 25.08 -14.50
C THR A 54 -50.21 24.62 -13.92
N THR A 55 -49.46 23.82 -14.67
CA THR A 55 -48.14 23.31 -14.28
C THR A 55 -47.08 23.72 -15.30
N ARG A 56 -45.86 23.93 -14.80
CA ARG A 56 -44.66 24.20 -15.59
C ARG A 56 -43.48 23.49 -14.91
N THR A 57 -42.86 22.53 -15.60
CA THR A 57 -41.77 21.71 -15.03
C THR A 57 -40.63 22.60 -14.54
N GLY A 58 -40.25 22.42 -13.27
CA GLY A 58 -39.18 23.19 -12.63
C GLY A 58 -39.58 24.56 -12.10
N TYR A 59 -40.89 24.88 -12.08
CA TYR A 59 -41.42 26.13 -11.55
C TYR A 59 -42.60 25.89 -10.61
N THR A 60 -42.76 26.77 -9.64
CA THR A 60 -43.91 26.84 -8.72
C THR A 60 -44.92 27.85 -9.23
N PHE A 61 -46.19 27.44 -9.35
CA PHE A 61 -47.29 28.30 -9.81
C PHE A 61 -47.71 29.25 -8.68
N ASN A 62 -47.52 30.55 -8.88
CA ASN A 62 -47.83 31.56 -7.87
C ASN A 62 -49.29 32.04 -7.94
N GLY A 63 -49.92 31.97 -9.13
CA GLY A 63 -51.27 32.46 -9.36
C GLY A 63 -51.46 33.08 -10.74
N TRP A 64 -52.66 33.64 -10.96
CA TRP A 64 -53.04 34.35 -12.18
C TRP A 64 -53.05 35.86 -11.94
N TYR A 65 -52.56 36.65 -12.90
CA TYR A 65 -52.43 38.10 -12.78
C TYR A 65 -53.14 38.81 -13.93
N LYS A 66 -53.61 40.03 -13.69
CA LYS A 66 -54.47 40.77 -14.63
C LYS A 66 -53.70 41.41 -15.79
N GLU A 67 -52.37 41.42 -15.71
CA GLU A 67 -51.49 42.04 -16.70
C GLU A 67 -50.14 41.33 -16.79
N VAL A 68 -49.44 41.55 -17.91
CA VAL A 68 -48.11 40.97 -18.20
C VAL A 68 -47.07 41.32 -17.13
N GLY A 69 -47.19 42.50 -16.51
CA GLY A 69 -46.28 42.96 -15.45
C GLY A 69 -46.44 42.25 -14.11
N MET A 70 -47.45 41.39 -13.94
CA MET A 70 -47.67 40.62 -12.71
C MET A 70 -47.76 41.46 -11.42
N ASN A 71 -48.30 42.68 -11.50
CA ASN A 71 -48.42 43.57 -10.34
C ASN A 71 -49.72 43.33 -9.56
N THR A 72 -50.77 42.84 -10.24
CA THR A 72 -52.12 42.66 -9.69
C THR A 72 -52.60 41.24 -9.89
N GLU A 73 -52.69 40.49 -8.79
CA GLU A 73 -53.24 39.13 -8.79
C GLU A 73 -54.75 39.14 -9.05
N TRP A 74 -55.24 38.17 -9.82
CA TRP A 74 -56.65 37.86 -9.99
C TRP A 74 -57.15 36.98 -8.84
N LYS A 75 -58.08 37.52 -8.05
CA LYS A 75 -58.68 36.85 -6.91
C LYS A 75 -60.01 36.21 -7.33
N PHE A 76 -59.99 34.91 -7.64
CA PHE A 76 -61.17 34.15 -8.11
C PHE A 76 -62.41 34.29 -7.21
N ALA A 77 -62.23 34.52 -5.91
CA ALA A 77 -63.33 34.68 -4.97
C ALA A 77 -64.03 36.06 -5.03
N THR A 78 -63.34 37.11 -5.49
CA THR A 78 -63.83 38.50 -5.35
C THR A 78 -63.83 39.28 -6.66
N ASP A 79 -62.89 38.99 -7.56
CA ASP A 79 -62.80 39.66 -8.84
C ASP A 79 -63.89 39.19 -9.79
N LYS A 80 -64.54 40.16 -10.45
CA LYS A 80 -65.67 39.92 -11.33
C LYS A 80 -65.32 40.27 -12.76
N VAL A 81 -65.86 39.50 -13.70
CA VAL A 81 -65.65 39.72 -15.12
C VAL A 81 -66.57 40.85 -15.61
N THR A 82 -65.98 41.96 -16.05
CA THR A 82 -66.71 43.14 -16.55
C THR A 82 -66.44 43.46 -18.02
N HIS A 83 -65.39 42.88 -18.60
CA HIS A 83 -65.00 42.96 -20.01
C HIS A 83 -64.16 41.73 -20.37
N ASP A 84 -63.81 41.56 -21.65
CA ASP A 84 -62.86 40.53 -22.10
C ASP A 84 -61.50 40.75 -21.43
N ILE A 85 -60.94 39.71 -20.79
CA ILE A 85 -59.69 39.81 -20.04
C ILE A 85 -58.77 38.63 -20.34
N THR A 86 -57.47 38.87 -20.32
CA THR A 86 -56.45 37.81 -20.35
C THR A 86 -55.75 37.78 -19.00
N LEU A 87 -55.71 36.60 -18.38
CA LEU A 87 -55.01 36.35 -17.14
C LEU A 87 -53.67 35.68 -17.42
N TYR A 88 -52.61 36.14 -16.74
CA TYR A 88 -51.23 35.73 -16.97
C TYR A 88 -50.70 34.92 -15.79
N ALA A 89 -50.16 33.72 -16.04
CA ALA A 89 -49.59 32.88 -15.00
C ALA A 89 -48.26 33.46 -14.49
N ASN A 90 -48.07 33.50 -13.17
CA ASN A 90 -46.80 33.86 -12.53
C ASN A 90 -46.09 32.61 -11.98
N TRP A 91 -44.76 32.57 -12.13
CA TRP A 91 -43.92 31.40 -11.86
C TRP A 91 -42.68 31.78 -11.04
N THR A 92 -42.42 31.05 -9.96
CA THR A 92 -41.13 31.06 -9.26
C THR A 92 -40.30 29.89 -9.76
N ILE A 93 -39.06 30.11 -10.21
CA ILE A 93 -38.16 29.01 -10.59
C ILE A 93 -37.77 28.21 -9.35
N ASN A 94 -37.80 26.88 -9.44
CA ASN A 94 -37.43 26.03 -8.32
C ASN A 94 -35.91 26.00 -8.17
N GLU A 95 -35.44 25.96 -6.93
CA GLU A 95 -34.04 25.75 -6.59
C GLU A 95 -33.80 24.32 -6.10
N TYR A 96 -32.61 23.80 -6.38
CA TYR A 96 -32.20 22.47 -5.99
C TYR A 96 -30.81 22.48 -5.37
N THR A 97 -30.58 21.57 -4.44
CA THR A 97 -29.31 21.42 -3.73
C THR A 97 -28.44 20.35 -4.38
N VAL A 98 -27.17 20.67 -4.59
CA VAL A 98 -26.11 19.74 -4.97
C VAL A 98 -25.22 19.48 -3.77
N SER A 99 -25.19 18.23 -3.33
CA SER A 99 -24.34 17.75 -2.24
C SER A 99 -23.15 16.98 -2.78
N PHE A 100 -22.01 17.06 -2.09
CA PHE A 100 -20.77 16.41 -2.49
C PHE A 100 -20.39 15.33 -1.48
N ASN A 101 -20.49 14.06 -1.87
CA ASN A 101 -19.94 12.95 -1.11
C ASN A 101 -18.48 12.73 -1.55
N SER A 102 -17.54 13.19 -0.73
CA SER A 102 -16.10 13.08 -1.00
C SER A 102 -15.54 11.65 -0.91
N ASN A 103 -16.35 10.66 -0.51
CA ASN A 103 -15.93 9.26 -0.37
C ASN A 103 -14.59 9.10 0.38
N GLY A 104 -14.50 9.72 1.56
CA GLY A 104 -13.33 9.69 2.42
C GLY A 104 -12.28 10.79 2.14
N GLY A 105 -12.51 11.68 1.17
CA GLY A 105 -11.72 12.89 0.99
C GLY A 105 -12.18 14.07 1.85
N SER A 106 -11.48 15.20 1.75
CA SER A 106 -11.85 16.46 2.42
C SER A 106 -13.27 16.91 2.09
N ALA A 107 -13.97 17.48 3.07
CA ALA A 107 -15.36 17.90 2.93
C ALA A 107 -15.52 19.07 1.93
N ILE A 108 -16.65 19.09 1.23
CA ILE A 108 -17.05 20.18 0.32
C ILE A 108 -18.47 20.61 0.69
N ALA A 109 -18.67 21.93 0.81
CA ALA A 109 -19.98 22.50 1.12
C ALA A 109 -20.98 22.28 -0.04
N PRO A 110 -22.27 22.03 0.26
CA PRO A 110 -23.30 21.93 -0.77
C PRO A 110 -23.56 23.28 -1.44
N VAL A 111 -24.10 23.25 -2.65
CA VAL A 111 -24.46 24.43 -3.46
C VAL A 111 -25.93 24.37 -3.84
N THR A 112 -26.63 25.50 -3.82
CA THR A 112 -28.00 25.63 -4.33
C THR A 112 -27.99 26.36 -5.67
N THR A 113 -28.83 25.92 -6.61
CA THR A 113 -28.96 26.58 -7.93
C THR A 113 -30.36 26.44 -8.51
N ASN A 114 -30.70 27.32 -9.45
CA ASN A 114 -31.95 27.30 -10.20
C ASN A 114 -32.09 26.04 -11.08
N TYR A 115 -33.33 25.60 -11.28
CA TYR A 115 -33.69 24.54 -12.20
C TYR A 115 -33.08 24.72 -13.59
N ASN A 116 -32.58 23.62 -14.16
CA ASN A 116 -32.08 23.53 -15.52
C ASN A 116 -30.85 24.42 -15.80
N THR A 117 -30.04 24.66 -14.77
CA THR A 117 -28.73 25.34 -14.86
C THR A 117 -27.58 24.39 -14.55
N THR A 118 -26.38 24.73 -15.02
CA THR A 118 -25.14 24.05 -14.64
C THR A 118 -24.59 24.63 -13.33
N ILE A 119 -23.61 23.96 -12.71
CA ILE A 119 -22.87 24.47 -11.56
C ILE A 119 -21.37 24.55 -11.87
N THR A 120 -20.66 25.45 -11.20
CA THR A 120 -19.19 25.52 -11.28
C THR A 120 -18.56 24.36 -10.50
N ALA A 121 -17.51 23.76 -11.04
CA ALA A 121 -16.75 22.72 -10.34
C ALA A 121 -16.16 23.26 -9.02
N PRO A 122 -16.31 22.56 -7.89
CA PRO A 122 -15.65 22.94 -6.66
C PRO A 122 -14.15 22.66 -6.75
N THR A 123 -13.37 23.24 -5.82
CA THR A 123 -11.97 22.85 -5.63
C THR A 123 -11.90 21.33 -5.38
N PRO A 124 -11.03 20.58 -6.08
CA PRO A 124 -10.89 19.14 -5.88
C PRO A 124 -10.62 18.79 -4.42
N PRO A 125 -11.30 17.78 -3.85
CA PRO A 125 -11.02 17.33 -2.50
C PRO A 125 -9.68 16.59 -2.45
N THR A 126 -9.11 16.46 -1.26
CA THR A 126 -7.87 15.70 -1.03
C THR A 126 -8.13 14.45 -0.20
N ARG A 127 -7.40 13.36 -0.49
CA ARG A 127 -7.43 12.10 0.27
C ARG A 127 -6.03 11.50 0.28
N ALA A 128 -5.43 11.31 1.46
CA ALA A 128 -4.06 10.82 1.59
C ALA A 128 -3.90 9.43 0.95
N GLY A 129 -2.89 9.27 0.09
CA GLY A 129 -2.64 8.03 -0.64
C GLY A 129 -3.51 7.81 -1.88
N TYR A 130 -4.27 8.81 -2.35
CA TYR A 130 -5.14 8.69 -3.52
C TYR A 130 -5.04 9.90 -4.46
N ILE A 131 -5.31 9.67 -5.75
CA ILE A 131 -5.47 10.67 -6.80
C ILE A 131 -6.96 10.84 -7.08
N PHE A 132 -7.46 12.08 -7.02
CA PHE A 132 -8.85 12.41 -7.36
C PHE A 132 -9.09 12.24 -8.87
N LYS A 133 -10.12 11.48 -9.25
CA LYS A 133 -10.46 11.20 -10.66
C LYS A 133 -11.66 11.99 -11.19
N GLY A 134 -12.47 12.58 -10.32
CA GLY A 134 -13.63 13.36 -10.72
C GLY A 134 -14.88 13.05 -9.90
N TRP A 135 -15.97 13.72 -10.28
CA TRP A 135 -17.29 13.58 -9.68
C TRP A 135 -18.20 12.69 -10.55
N TYR A 136 -18.99 11.85 -9.91
CA TYR A 136 -19.89 10.89 -10.56
C TYR A 136 -21.32 11.04 -10.04
N LYS A 137 -22.29 10.69 -10.89
CA LYS A 137 -23.74 10.76 -10.59
C LYS A 137 -24.22 9.61 -9.70
N ASP A 138 -23.44 8.55 -9.60
CA ASP A 138 -23.77 7.31 -8.90
C ASP A 138 -22.60 6.83 -8.04
N ALA A 139 -22.92 6.06 -6.99
CA ALA A 139 -21.94 5.54 -6.04
C ALA A 139 -21.07 4.42 -6.65
N GLU A 140 -21.53 3.80 -7.73
CA GLU A 140 -20.79 2.78 -8.49
C GLU A 140 -19.82 3.37 -9.53
N PHE A 141 -19.75 4.71 -9.61
CA PHE A 141 -18.85 5.45 -10.51
C PHE A 141 -19.04 5.13 -12.01
N LYS A 142 -20.26 4.83 -12.43
CA LYS A 142 -20.58 4.48 -13.83
C LYS A 142 -20.72 5.70 -14.73
N THR A 143 -21.26 6.79 -14.19
CA THR A 143 -21.58 7.99 -14.98
C THR A 143 -20.88 9.21 -14.39
N ALA A 144 -19.86 9.71 -15.09
CA ALA A 144 -19.18 10.94 -14.70
C ALA A 144 -20.14 12.15 -14.80
N TRP A 145 -19.98 13.10 -13.90
CA TRP A 145 -20.62 14.42 -13.97
C TRP A 145 -19.77 15.36 -14.81
N ASP A 146 -20.40 16.03 -15.78
CA ASP A 146 -19.78 17.05 -16.60
C ASP A 146 -20.31 18.45 -16.22
N PHE A 147 -19.47 19.24 -15.56
CA PHE A 147 -19.80 20.59 -15.10
C PHE A 147 -20.14 21.58 -16.24
N SER A 148 -19.81 21.24 -17.49
CA SER A 148 -20.10 22.10 -18.65
C SER A 148 -21.45 21.81 -19.30
N THR A 149 -21.96 20.57 -19.20
CA THR A 149 -23.16 20.14 -19.93
C THR A 149 -24.29 19.63 -19.03
N ASP A 150 -23.97 19.06 -17.87
CA ASP A 150 -24.98 18.49 -16.98
C ASP A 150 -25.73 19.57 -16.19
N LYS A 151 -27.05 19.42 -16.15
CA LYS A 151 -27.96 20.40 -15.55
C LYS A 151 -28.64 19.85 -14.31
N ILE A 152 -28.88 20.73 -13.34
CA ILE A 152 -29.58 20.38 -12.10
C ILE A 152 -31.09 20.45 -12.33
N THR A 153 -31.74 19.29 -12.23
CA THR A 153 -33.21 19.17 -12.38
C THR A 153 -33.93 18.72 -11.09
N ASN A 154 -33.17 18.28 -10.10
CA ASN A 154 -33.60 17.81 -8.79
C ASN A 154 -32.41 17.90 -7.80
N ASN A 155 -32.66 17.65 -6.52
CA ASN A 155 -31.58 17.51 -5.54
C ASN A 155 -30.65 16.38 -5.98
N THR A 156 -29.35 16.69 -6.08
CA THR A 156 -28.34 15.82 -6.68
C THR A 156 -27.22 15.58 -5.66
N THR A 157 -26.73 14.36 -5.55
CA THR A 157 -25.50 14.06 -4.81
C THR A 157 -24.43 13.59 -5.79
N LEU A 158 -23.28 14.25 -5.78
CA LEU A 158 -22.12 13.87 -6.59
C LEU A 158 -21.13 13.09 -5.73
N PHE A 159 -20.58 12.01 -6.28
CA PHE A 159 -19.68 11.09 -5.60
C PHE A 159 -18.26 11.23 -6.15
N ALA A 160 -17.28 11.47 -5.27
CA ALA A 160 -15.88 11.54 -5.65
C ALA A 160 -15.33 10.13 -5.97
N SER A 161 -14.64 10.01 -7.10
CA SER A 161 -13.89 8.80 -7.46
C SER A 161 -12.39 9.01 -7.23
N TRP A 162 -11.72 7.92 -6.84
CA TRP A 162 -10.33 7.93 -6.41
C TRP A 162 -9.56 6.79 -7.07
N THR A 163 -8.29 7.02 -7.36
CA THR A 163 -7.33 5.95 -7.68
C THR A 163 -6.25 5.95 -6.61
N GLU A 164 -6.03 4.80 -5.99
CA GLU A 164 -4.99 4.62 -4.99
C GLU A 164 -3.61 4.88 -5.60
N ILE A 165 -2.78 5.64 -4.89
CA ILE A 165 -1.38 5.81 -5.21
C ILE A 165 -0.69 4.52 -4.77
N VAL A 166 -0.56 3.58 -5.69
CA VAL A 166 0.38 2.48 -5.54
C VAL A 166 1.78 3.05 -5.74
N THR A 167 2.49 3.34 -4.65
CA THR A 167 3.95 3.46 -4.75
C THR A 167 4.46 2.08 -5.12
N PRO A 168 5.21 1.90 -6.22
CA PRO A 168 5.91 0.64 -6.42
C PRO A 168 6.74 0.39 -5.16
N ASP A 169 6.60 -0.81 -4.60
CA ASP A 169 7.47 -1.28 -3.52
C ASP A 169 8.91 -1.01 -3.98
N PRO A 170 9.75 -0.29 -3.20
CA PRO A 170 11.12 -0.06 -3.61
C PRO A 170 11.74 -1.39 -4.03
N GLU A 171 12.36 -1.42 -5.22
CA GLU A 171 13.05 -2.61 -5.69
C GLU A 171 13.95 -3.13 -4.56
N PRO A 172 13.89 -4.44 -4.22
CA PRO A 172 14.64 -4.95 -3.11
C PRO A 172 16.14 -4.79 -3.39
N ILE A 173 16.90 -4.30 -2.41
CA ILE A 173 18.35 -4.19 -2.53
C ILE A 173 18.93 -5.61 -2.62
N LEU A 174 19.57 -5.92 -3.75
CA LEU A 174 20.25 -7.19 -4.00
C LEU A 174 21.67 -7.17 -3.41
N TYR A 175 21.98 -8.21 -2.66
CA TYR A 175 23.31 -8.49 -2.14
C TYR A 175 23.88 -9.73 -2.85
N THR A 176 25.19 -9.90 -2.80
CA THR A 176 25.88 -11.03 -3.44
C THR A 176 26.83 -11.71 -2.49
N HIS A 177 26.81 -13.04 -2.50
CA HIS A 177 27.77 -13.86 -1.80
C HIS A 177 28.49 -14.76 -2.80
N SER A 178 29.82 -14.82 -2.68
CA SER A 178 30.63 -15.80 -3.40
C SER A 178 30.83 -17.07 -2.56
N ALA A 179 30.89 -18.21 -3.23
CA ALA A 179 31.22 -19.50 -2.66
C ALA A 179 32.66 -19.50 -2.12
N TYR A 180 32.83 -19.95 -0.88
CA TYR A 180 34.15 -20.08 -0.26
C TYR A 180 34.60 -21.53 -0.10
N ILE A 181 33.70 -22.49 -0.34
CA ILE A 181 34.00 -23.91 -0.34
C ILE A 181 33.40 -24.58 -1.58
N ASN A 182 34.19 -25.46 -2.20
CA ASN A 182 33.69 -26.32 -3.26
C ASN A 182 33.46 -27.74 -2.71
N GLY A 183 32.55 -28.47 -3.36
CA GLY A 183 32.44 -29.92 -3.20
C GLY A 183 33.61 -30.66 -3.87
N TYR A 184 33.39 -31.95 -4.08
CA TYR A 184 34.31 -32.83 -4.75
C TYR A 184 33.94 -33.00 -6.23
N PRO A 185 34.88 -33.43 -7.11
CA PRO A 185 34.61 -33.63 -8.53
C PRO A 185 33.47 -34.61 -8.85
N ASP A 186 33.11 -35.47 -7.90
CA ASP A 186 31.99 -36.42 -8.00
C ASP A 186 30.62 -35.81 -7.66
N ASN A 187 30.53 -34.48 -7.56
CA ASN A 187 29.36 -33.70 -7.17
C ASN A 187 28.83 -34.02 -5.75
N THR A 188 29.74 -34.33 -4.82
CA THR A 188 29.42 -34.49 -3.40
C THR A 188 29.97 -33.36 -2.54
N PHE A 189 29.28 -33.03 -1.45
CA PHE A 189 29.79 -32.14 -0.42
C PHE A 189 30.52 -32.91 0.68
N ARG A 190 30.09 -34.13 1.01
CA ARG A 190 30.57 -34.98 2.12
C ARG A 190 30.39 -34.32 3.49
N PRO A 191 29.13 -34.03 3.91
CA PRO A 191 28.85 -33.22 5.10
C PRO A 191 29.45 -33.75 6.41
N GLU A 192 29.58 -35.07 6.55
CA GLU A 192 30.10 -35.73 7.74
C GLU A 192 31.63 -35.96 7.73
N GLN A 193 32.29 -35.71 6.59
CA GLN A 193 33.74 -35.85 6.50
C GLN A 193 34.43 -34.81 7.40
N LYS A 194 35.50 -35.22 8.10
CA LYS A 194 36.28 -34.35 8.98
C LYS A 194 37.12 -33.37 8.16
N VAL A 195 37.24 -32.15 8.67
CA VAL A 195 37.98 -31.06 8.02
C VAL A 195 39.42 -31.03 8.52
N THR A 196 40.38 -30.99 7.61
CA THR A 196 41.80 -30.81 7.94
C THR A 196 42.11 -29.34 8.25
N ARG A 197 43.21 -29.11 8.96
CA ARG A 197 43.69 -27.74 9.27
C ARG A 197 43.96 -26.92 8.01
N ALA A 198 44.54 -27.53 6.96
CA ALA A 198 44.74 -26.87 5.68
C ALA A 198 43.42 -26.47 5.01
N GLN A 199 42.42 -27.36 5.00
CA GLN A 199 41.10 -27.04 4.47
C GLN A 199 40.41 -25.90 5.23
N MET A 200 40.56 -25.85 6.56
CA MET A 200 40.02 -24.75 7.36
C MET A 200 40.68 -23.41 6.99
N ALA A 201 42.00 -23.36 6.85
CA ALA A 201 42.71 -22.15 6.43
C ALA A 201 42.20 -21.64 5.08
N VAL A 202 41.99 -22.54 4.11
CA VAL A 202 41.47 -22.18 2.79
C VAL A 202 40.05 -21.63 2.86
N MET A 203 39.14 -22.29 3.60
CA MET A 203 37.77 -21.80 3.74
C MET A 203 37.72 -20.41 4.39
N LEU A 204 38.54 -20.16 5.42
CA LEU A 204 38.63 -18.85 6.08
C LEU A 204 39.11 -17.75 5.12
N MET A 205 40.21 -17.99 4.40
CA MET A 205 40.81 -16.95 3.54
C MET A 205 39.99 -16.65 2.30
N LYS A 206 39.35 -17.67 1.72
CA LYS A 206 38.40 -17.47 0.63
C LYS A 206 37.19 -16.65 1.06
N ASN A 207 36.65 -16.90 2.25
CA ASN A 207 35.50 -16.13 2.74
C ASN A 207 35.86 -14.64 2.95
N LEU A 208 37.11 -14.34 3.34
CA LEU A 208 37.61 -12.97 3.44
C LEU A 208 37.95 -12.31 2.09
N GLY A 209 37.90 -13.04 0.96
CA GLY A 209 38.25 -12.53 -0.36
C GLY A 209 39.74 -12.22 -0.55
N LEU A 210 40.62 -12.90 0.21
CA LEU A 210 42.04 -12.57 0.26
C LEU A 210 42.91 -13.65 -0.40
N ASN A 211 43.77 -13.24 -1.33
CA ASN A 211 44.54 -14.16 -2.16
C ASN A 211 46.05 -13.86 -2.25
N ASP A 212 46.51 -12.75 -1.66
CA ASP A 212 47.89 -12.30 -1.76
C ASP A 212 48.65 -12.52 -0.45
N VAL A 213 49.86 -13.07 -0.58
CA VAL A 213 50.80 -13.27 0.53
C VAL A 213 52.02 -12.40 0.26
N THR A 214 52.39 -11.57 1.24
CA THR A 214 53.57 -10.69 1.13
C THR A 214 54.81 -11.26 1.83
N GLU A 215 54.68 -12.35 2.61
CA GLU A 215 55.75 -12.91 3.43
C GLU A 215 55.95 -14.42 3.24
N LYS A 216 57.21 -14.86 3.24
CA LYS A 216 57.57 -16.28 3.11
C LYS A 216 57.30 -17.03 4.42
N GLY A 217 56.82 -18.26 4.30
CA GLY A 217 56.50 -19.13 5.42
C GLY A 217 57.68 -19.69 6.20
N GLU A 218 57.42 -20.06 7.45
CA GLU A 218 58.40 -20.62 8.39
C GLU A 218 58.03 -22.04 8.87
N TYR A 219 56.94 -22.63 8.35
CA TYR A 219 56.54 -23.98 8.75
C TYR A 219 57.28 -25.04 7.94
N ASN A 220 58.01 -25.91 8.61
CA ASN A 220 58.84 -26.95 7.99
C ASN A 220 58.03 -28.02 7.26
N ASP A 221 56.74 -28.16 7.59
CA ASP A 221 55.80 -29.15 7.06
C ASP A 221 54.81 -28.56 6.04
N VAL A 222 55.01 -27.30 5.62
CA VAL A 222 54.19 -26.66 4.57
C VAL A 222 55.12 -26.07 3.51
N LEU A 223 55.42 -26.88 2.49
CA LEU A 223 56.22 -26.45 1.34
C LEU A 223 55.47 -25.41 0.49
N GLU A 224 56.20 -24.55 -0.23
CA GLU A 224 55.61 -23.54 -1.15
C GLU A 224 54.72 -24.17 -2.24
N THR A 225 54.98 -25.44 -2.59
CA THR A 225 54.18 -26.22 -3.55
C THR A 225 52.91 -26.84 -2.95
N HIS A 226 52.71 -26.73 -1.63
CA HIS A 226 51.52 -27.25 -0.98
C HIS A 226 50.28 -26.45 -1.43
N TRP A 227 49.20 -27.14 -1.78
CA TRP A 227 48.00 -26.53 -2.37
C TRP A 227 47.34 -25.44 -1.50
N ALA A 228 47.52 -25.51 -0.18
CA ALA A 228 47.02 -24.53 0.79
C ALA A 228 48.13 -23.60 1.34
N TYR A 229 49.33 -23.58 0.76
CA TYR A 229 50.47 -22.81 1.27
C TYR A 229 50.10 -21.35 1.48
N LYS A 230 49.47 -20.72 0.47
CA LYS A 230 49.12 -19.31 0.50
C LYS A 230 48.17 -18.98 1.65
N GLU A 231 47.09 -19.73 1.77
CA GLU A 231 46.04 -19.48 2.75
C GLU A 231 46.52 -19.79 4.18
N ILE A 232 47.38 -20.79 4.36
CA ILE A 232 48.03 -21.06 5.64
C ILE A 232 48.95 -19.89 6.04
N MET A 233 49.74 -19.37 5.11
CA MET A 233 50.62 -18.22 5.40
C MET A 233 49.83 -16.96 5.73
N LEU A 234 48.77 -16.70 4.98
CA LEU A 234 47.91 -15.55 5.23
C LEU A 234 47.17 -15.67 6.57
N ALA A 235 46.71 -16.86 6.93
CA ALA A 235 46.06 -17.09 8.22
C ALA A 235 47.04 -16.89 9.40
N LYS A 236 48.33 -17.21 9.22
CA LYS A 236 49.40 -16.90 10.19
C LYS A 236 49.66 -15.40 10.26
N GLN A 237 49.87 -14.74 9.12
CA GLN A 237 50.14 -13.29 9.03
C GLN A 237 49.00 -12.46 9.65
N ARG A 238 47.76 -12.94 9.51
CA ARG A 238 46.58 -12.32 10.13
C ARG A 238 46.36 -12.71 11.58
N GLU A 239 47.20 -13.58 12.13
CA GLU A 239 47.19 -14.01 13.52
C GLU A 239 45.89 -14.74 13.93
N ILE A 240 45.23 -15.37 12.98
CA ILE A 240 43.97 -16.08 13.21
C ILE A 240 44.18 -17.58 13.41
N MET A 241 45.17 -18.18 12.74
CA MET A 241 45.46 -19.60 12.79
C MET A 241 46.96 -19.85 12.83
N PHE A 242 47.40 -20.66 13.80
CA PHE A 242 48.82 -20.93 14.05
C PHE A 242 49.09 -22.44 14.10
N GLY A 243 50.32 -22.81 13.77
CA GLY A 243 50.95 -24.09 14.08
C GLY A 243 51.47 -24.17 15.52
N ILE A 244 52.17 -25.26 15.82
CA ILE A 244 52.86 -25.49 17.10
C ILE A 244 54.36 -25.53 16.80
N GLY A 245 55.13 -24.60 17.38
CA GLY A 245 56.54 -24.42 17.03
C GLY A 245 56.70 -24.14 15.54
N SER A 246 57.54 -24.94 14.87
CA SER A 246 57.82 -24.84 13.42
C SER A 246 56.95 -25.75 12.54
N SER A 247 55.87 -26.35 13.07
CA SER A 247 54.97 -27.22 12.29
C SER A 247 53.52 -26.72 12.32
N PHE A 248 52.87 -26.66 11.16
CA PHE A 248 51.46 -26.30 11.05
C PHE A 248 50.52 -27.50 11.24
N ASN A 249 50.98 -28.71 10.94
CA ASN A 249 50.24 -29.96 10.84
C ASN A 249 49.04 -29.84 9.87
N PRO A 250 49.28 -29.61 8.56
CA PRO A 250 48.22 -29.31 7.60
C PRO A 250 47.19 -30.43 7.42
N ASN A 251 47.60 -31.69 7.61
CA ASN A 251 46.79 -32.88 7.39
C ASN A 251 46.01 -33.33 8.63
N ASP A 252 46.31 -32.77 9.81
CA ASP A 252 45.56 -33.09 11.02
C ASP A 252 44.14 -32.52 10.93
N TYR A 253 43.17 -33.25 11.48
CA TYR A 253 41.80 -32.77 11.57
C TYR A 253 41.67 -31.66 12.61
N ILE A 254 40.89 -30.63 12.28
CA ILE A 254 40.69 -29.51 13.20
C ILE A 254 39.73 -29.90 14.34
N THR A 255 40.15 -29.62 15.58
CA THR A 255 39.32 -29.83 16.75
C THR A 255 38.36 -28.67 17.00
N ARG A 256 37.29 -28.93 17.76
CA ARG A 256 36.34 -27.90 18.18
C ARG A 256 37.00 -26.78 18.99
N ALA A 257 37.95 -27.12 19.86
CA ALA A 257 38.72 -26.11 20.62
C ALA A 257 39.64 -25.27 19.72
N GLN A 258 40.29 -25.88 18.73
CA GLN A 258 41.09 -25.13 17.76
C GLN A 258 40.22 -24.13 16.99
N MET A 259 39.06 -24.57 16.49
CA MET A 259 38.12 -23.67 15.81
C MET A 259 37.64 -22.53 16.72
N ALA A 260 37.34 -22.84 17.99
CA ALA A 260 36.98 -21.83 18.97
C ALA A 260 38.05 -20.74 19.11
N THR A 261 39.33 -21.13 19.17
CA THR A 261 40.42 -20.15 19.27
C THR A 261 40.62 -19.33 18.00
N ILE A 262 40.35 -19.90 16.82
CA ILE A 262 40.41 -19.15 15.55
C ILE A 262 39.33 -18.07 15.52
N VAL A 263 38.08 -18.46 15.82
CA VAL A 263 36.94 -17.53 15.90
C VAL A 263 37.22 -16.43 16.92
N TYR A 264 37.70 -16.79 18.11
CA TYR A 264 37.99 -15.82 19.17
C TYR A 264 39.08 -14.82 18.79
N ARG A 265 40.16 -15.28 18.14
CA ARG A 265 41.23 -14.40 17.63
C ARG A 265 40.71 -13.43 16.58
N TRP A 266 39.90 -13.92 15.65
CA TRP A 266 39.27 -13.07 14.65
C TRP A 266 38.43 -11.97 15.32
N LEU A 267 37.53 -12.35 16.24
CA LEU A 267 36.68 -11.41 16.98
C LEU A 267 37.51 -10.36 17.74
N LYS A 268 38.57 -10.78 18.46
CA LYS A 268 39.45 -9.85 19.18
C LYS A 268 40.11 -8.83 18.24
N LYS A 269 40.52 -9.27 17.05
CA LYS A 269 41.20 -8.42 16.07
C LYS A 269 40.23 -7.41 15.45
N GLU A 270 39.04 -7.86 15.03
CA GLU A 270 37.99 -6.96 14.54
C GLU A 270 37.59 -5.93 15.60
N CYS A 271 37.48 -6.35 16.87
CA CYS A 271 37.16 -5.46 17.97
C CYS A 271 38.25 -4.45 18.32
N SER A 272 39.51 -4.80 18.07
CA SER A 272 40.64 -3.89 18.27
C SER A 272 40.76 -2.89 17.11
N ASN A 273 40.37 -3.28 15.90
CA ASN A 273 40.42 -2.43 14.70
C ASN A 273 39.24 -1.46 14.61
N ASN A 274 38.04 -1.87 15.05
CA ASN A 274 36.85 -1.02 15.02
C ASN A 274 35.87 -1.38 16.15
N SER A 275 36.13 -0.86 17.35
CA SER A 275 35.35 -1.17 18.56
C SER A 275 33.89 -0.71 18.51
N LEU A 276 33.51 0.15 17.56
CA LEU A 276 32.15 0.69 17.39
C LEU A 276 31.31 -0.08 16.37
N ALA A 277 31.92 -0.81 15.43
CA ALA A 277 31.21 -1.56 14.39
C ALA A 277 30.65 -2.92 14.86
N PHE A 278 31.08 -3.38 16.04
CA PHE A 278 30.63 -4.62 16.65
C PHE A 278 30.15 -4.31 18.07
N GLU A 279 28.83 -4.19 18.24
CA GLU A 279 28.15 -4.03 19.55
C GLU A 279 28.65 -5.06 20.61
N GLN A 280 29.07 -6.20 20.08
CA GLN A 280 29.63 -7.40 20.70
C GLN A 280 31.03 -7.25 21.31
N CYS A 281 31.79 -6.20 20.95
CA CYS A 281 33.15 -6.02 21.46
C CYS A 281 33.21 -5.69 22.95
N SER A 282 32.19 -5.00 23.46
CA SER A 282 32.08 -4.65 24.87
C SER A 282 31.81 -5.87 25.77
N THR A 283 31.19 -6.94 25.22
CA THR A 283 30.83 -8.16 25.95
C THR A 283 31.83 -9.30 25.82
N LEU A 284 32.75 -9.26 24.84
CA LEU A 284 33.89 -10.19 24.73
C LEU A 284 34.75 -10.26 26.01
N VAL A 285 34.78 -9.16 26.77
CA VAL A 285 35.57 -9.00 28.00
C VAL A 285 34.82 -9.46 29.25
N GLN A 286 33.48 -9.58 29.19
CA GLN A 286 32.70 -10.10 30.32
C GLN A 286 32.78 -11.62 30.36
N LYS A 287 33.38 -12.14 31.43
CA LYS A 287 33.51 -13.58 31.70
C LYS A 287 32.11 -14.19 31.80
N ALA A 288 31.61 -14.77 30.71
CA ALA A 288 30.27 -15.37 30.66
C ALA A 288 30.15 -16.47 31.73
N ASN A 289 29.16 -16.36 32.61
CA ASN A 289 28.91 -17.24 33.77
C ASN A 289 28.46 -18.68 33.41
N THR A 290 28.67 -19.15 32.18
CA THR A 290 28.16 -20.45 31.73
C THR A 290 29.27 -21.38 31.28
N THR A 291 29.79 -22.18 32.20
CA THR A 291 30.78 -23.22 31.90
C THR A 291 30.10 -24.43 31.24
N TYR A 292 30.84 -25.11 30.36
CA TYR A 292 30.48 -26.45 29.91
C TYR A 292 31.03 -27.46 30.93
N SER A 293 30.36 -28.61 31.09
CA SER A 293 30.72 -29.62 32.09
C SER A 293 32.13 -30.21 31.91
N ASP A 294 32.64 -30.21 30.68
CA ASP A 294 33.93 -30.75 30.27
C ASP A 294 35.00 -29.68 30.02
N ILE A 295 34.73 -28.41 30.34
CA ILE A 295 35.67 -27.29 30.20
C ILE A 295 36.06 -26.78 31.57
N LYS A 296 37.27 -27.15 32.00
CA LYS A 296 37.90 -26.62 33.21
C LYS A 296 38.48 -25.23 32.98
N SER A 297 38.61 -24.43 34.04
CA SER A 297 39.11 -23.05 33.97
C SER A 297 40.57 -22.92 33.51
N ASP A 298 41.35 -23.99 33.63
CA ASP A 298 42.75 -24.10 33.20
C ASP A 298 42.91 -24.65 31.77
N ASN A 299 41.81 -24.95 31.07
CA ASN A 299 41.87 -25.40 29.68
C ASN A 299 42.35 -24.25 28.77
N TRP A 300 43.33 -24.53 27.91
CA TRP A 300 43.95 -23.54 27.00
C TRP A 300 42.96 -22.83 26.06
N ALA A 301 41.80 -23.42 25.79
CA ALA A 301 40.75 -22.86 24.95
C ALA A 301 39.53 -22.36 25.75
N ALA A 302 39.55 -22.42 27.09
CA ALA A 302 38.38 -22.08 27.92
C ALA A 302 37.83 -20.68 27.62
N GLU A 303 38.70 -19.67 27.58
CA GLU A 303 38.31 -18.28 27.29
C GLU A 303 37.63 -18.17 25.91
N ALA A 304 38.24 -18.75 24.88
CA ALA A 304 37.70 -18.73 23.52
C ALA A 304 36.34 -19.45 23.43
N ILE A 305 36.22 -20.63 24.05
CA ILE A 305 34.99 -21.43 24.04
C ILE A 305 33.84 -20.68 24.72
N LEU A 306 34.12 -19.97 25.82
CA LEU A 306 33.12 -19.17 26.53
C LEU A 306 32.71 -17.94 25.71
N ALA A 307 33.66 -17.27 25.07
CA ALA A 307 33.40 -16.11 24.22
C ALA A 307 32.49 -16.45 23.03
N ILE A 308 32.82 -17.48 22.25
CA ILE A 308 32.05 -17.83 21.04
C ILE A 308 30.64 -18.37 21.32
N LYS A 309 30.43 -18.93 22.52
CA LYS A 309 29.11 -19.35 23.00
C LYS A 309 28.20 -18.13 23.18
N HIS A 310 28.72 -17.03 23.73
CA HIS A 310 27.96 -15.79 23.88
C HIS A 310 27.46 -15.25 22.54
N PHE A 311 28.27 -15.36 21.48
CA PHE A 311 27.90 -14.95 20.13
C PHE A 311 27.09 -15.99 19.35
N LYS A 312 26.80 -17.15 19.94
CA LYS A 312 26.10 -18.29 19.29
C LYS A 312 26.75 -18.74 17.97
N ILE A 313 28.03 -18.43 17.78
CA ILE A 313 28.80 -18.85 16.60
C ILE A 313 29.00 -20.36 16.64
N MET A 314 29.38 -20.87 17.82
CA MET A 314 29.59 -22.29 18.07
C MET A 314 29.08 -22.67 19.45
N GLU A 315 28.21 -23.68 19.48
CA GLU A 315 27.51 -24.11 20.69
C GLU A 315 27.92 -25.54 21.07
N GLY A 316 27.80 -25.85 22.36
CA GLY A 316 27.97 -27.20 22.88
C GLY A 316 26.76 -28.09 22.61
N TYR A 317 26.78 -29.26 23.22
CA TYR A 317 25.77 -30.29 23.05
C TYR A 317 24.66 -30.14 24.10
N PRO A 318 23.46 -30.69 23.85
CA PRO A 318 22.36 -30.68 24.83
C PRO A 318 22.71 -31.32 26.18
N ASP A 319 23.73 -32.20 26.23
CA ASP A 319 24.26 -32.81 27.44
C ASP A 319 25.10 -31.85 28.32
N GLY A 320 25.24 -30.58 27.91
CA GLY A 320 25.98 -29.56 28.64
C GLY A 320 27.50 -29.60 28.41
N SER A 321 28.00 -30.47 27.53
CA SER A 321 29.42 -30.55 27.16
C SER A 321 29.75 -29.73 25.90
N PHE A 322 31.01 -29.34 25.74
CA PHE A 322 31.54 -28.73 24.51
C PHE A 322 32.28 -29.72 23.61
N LYS A 323 32.87 -30.78 24.16
CA LYS A 323 33.69 -31.80 23.50
C LYS A 323 34.89 -31.20 22.75
N PRO A 324 35.81 -30.48 23.43
CA PRO A 324 36.85 -29.65 22.82
C PRO A 324 37.79 -30.40 21.87
N ASN A 325 38.06 -31.67 22.14
CA ASN A 325 39.00 -32.49 21.37
C ASN A 325 38.35 -33.24 20.20
N THR A 326 37.03 -33.13 20.01
CA THR A 326 36.37 -33.78 18.87
C THR A 326 36.58 -32.97 17.59
N HIS A 327 36.61 -33.66 16.46
CA HIS A 327 36.88 -33.08 15.15
C HIS A 327 35.61 -32.58 14.46
N LEU A 328 35.68 -31.40 13.87
CA LEU A 328 34.59 -30.81 13.10
C LEU A 328 34.36 -31.57 11.79
N THR A 329 33.08 -31.81 11.49
CA THR A 329 32.66 -32.21 10.14
C THR A 329 32.60 -31.00 9.21
N ARG A 330 32.57 -31.22 7.90
CA ARG A 330 32.42 -30.17 6.89
C ARG A 330 31.15 -29.34 7.10
N ALA A 331 30.02 -30.00 7.38
CA ALA A 331 28.76 -29.33 7.67
C ALA A 331 28.82 -28.46 8.94
N GLN A 332 29.52 -28.93 9.98
CA GLN A 332 29.72 -28.14 11.19
C GLN A 332 30.66 -26.95 10.95
N ALA A 333 31.71 -27.13 10.15
CA ALA A 333 32.66 -26.08 9.82
C ALA A 333 31.99 -24.91 9.07
N VAL A 334 31.21 -25.20 8.01
CA VAL A 334 30.53 -24.13 7.24
C VAL A 334 29.52 -23.38 8.08
N LYS A 335 28.76 -24.07 8.94
CA LYS A 335 27.84 -23.41 9.87
C LYS A 335 28.53 -22.42 10.80
N VAL A 336 29.70 -22.79 11.33
CA VAL A 336 30.49 -21.89 12.19
C VAL A 336 31.04 -20.71 11.39
N LEU A 337 31.52 -20.94 10.16
CA LEU A 337 32.06 -19.89 9.30
C LEU A 337 30.99 -18.92 8.81
N ASN A 338 29.83 -19.41 8.40
CA ASN A 338 28.69 -18.59 8.02
C ASN A 338 28.33 -17.62 9.15
N ARG A 339 28.16 -18.14 10.36
CA ARG A 339 27.88 -17.32 11.55
C ARG A 339 28.99 -16.33 11.87
N LEU A 340 30.26 -16.75 11.75
CA LEU A 340 31.42 -15.88 11.97
C LEU A 340 31.38 -14.66 11.04
N PHE A 341 31.08 -14.89 9.77
CA PHE A 341 31.05 -13.86 8.73
C PHE A 341 29.66 -13.27 8.50
N LYS A 342 28.70 -13.53 9.41
CA LYS A 342 27.32 -13.03 9.38
C LYS A 342 26.57 -13.38 8.08
N ARG A 343 26.85 -14.56 7.54
CA ARG A 343 26.16 -15.16 6.39
C ARG A 343 25.13 -16.16 6.86
N GLY A 344 24.03 -16.27 6.13
CA GLY A 344 23.04 -17.34 6.15
C GLY A 344 22.49 -17.77 7.52
N PRO A 345 21.70 -18.88 7.55
CA PRO A 345 21.48 -19.82 6.45
C PRO A 345 20.72 -19.22 5.25
N LEU A 346 21.02 -19.69 4.03
CA LEU A 346 20.32 -19.25 2.82
C LEU A 346 18.89 -19.79 2.79
N GLU A 347 17.91 -18.90 2.76
CA GLU A 347 16.49 -19.20 2.69
C GLU A 347 15.98 -19.16 1.25
N GLY A 348 14.79 -19.71 1.00
CA GLY A 348 14.17 -19.74 -0.32
C GLY A 348 14.00 -21.15 -0.89
N ASP A 349 13.48 -21.24 -2.11
CA ASP A 349 13.32 -22.50 -2.82
C ASP A 349 14.30 -22.57 -3.99
N TYR A 350 15.27 -23.48 -3.86
CA TYR A 350 16.28 -23.71 -4.87
C TYR A 350 16.74 -25.17 -4.84
N ASN A 351 17.25 -25.67 -5.96
CA ASN A 351 17.69 -27.06 -6.07
C ASN A 351 19.00 -27.31 -5.32
N PRO A 352 19.21 -28.49 -4.71
CA PRO A 352 20.49 -28.84 -4.10
C PRO A 352 21.65 -28.76 -5.10
N THR A 353 22.73 -28.12 -4.69
CA THR A 353 24.00 -28.08 -5.45
C THR A 353 24.66 -29.46 -5.46
N PHE A 354 24.58 -30.19 -4.35
CA PHE A 354 25.26 -31.48 -4.18
C PHE A 354 24.27 -32.65 -4.01
N LYS A 355 24.60 -33.79 -4.63
CA LYS A 355 23.72 -34.96 -4.65
C LYS A 355 23.58 -35.66 -3.29
N ASP A 356 24.55 -35.49 -2.39
CA ASP A 356 24.59 -36.09 -1.06
C ASP A 356 24.08 -35.15 0.05
N VAL A 357 23.53 -33.98 -0.32
CA VAL A 357 22.94 -33.02 0.63
C VAL A 357 21.49 -32.72 0.22
N PRO A 358 20.54 -33.61 0.55
CA PRO A 358 19.13 -33.38 0.25
C PRO A 358 18.56 -32.18 1.03
N LYS A 359 17.46 -31.58 0.55
CA LYS A 359 16.81 -30.40 1.18
C LYS A 359 16.46 -30.59 2.67
N ASN A 360 16.22 -31.83 3.10
CA ASN A 360 15.90 -32.16 4.49
C ASN A 360 17.14 -32.37 5.38
N HIS A 361 18.35 -32.30 4.83
CA HIS A 361 19.58 -32.36 5.62
C HIS A 361 19.69 -31.14 6.54
N TRP A 362 20.04 -31.34 7.81
CA TRP A 362 20.04 -30.28 8.83
C TRP A 362 20.93 -29.07 8.47
N ALA A 363 21.98 -29.31 7.69
CA ALA A 363 22.92 -28.28 7.21
C ALA A 363 22.68 -27.84 5.77
N PHE A 364 21.57 -28.23 5.13
CA PHE A 364 21.32 -27.94 3.70
C PHE A 364 21.53 -26.46 3.37
N LYS A 365 20.80 -25.57 4.06
CA LYS A 365 20.87 -24.11 3.85
C LYS A 365 22.25 -23.52 4.16
N GLU A 366 22.94 -24.05 5.17
CA GLU A 366 24.30 -23.62 5.55
C GLU A 366 25.34 -24.01 4.50
N ILE A 367 25.16 -25.19 3.88
CA ILE A 367 26.05 -25.70 2.84
C ILE A 367 25.84 -24.91 1.54
N GLU A 368 24.59 -24.61 1.21
CA GLU A 368 24.24 -23.85 0.00
C GLU A 368 24.72 -22.40 0.10
N GLU A 369 24.55 -21.77 1.27
CA GLU A 369 25.15 -20.46 1.58
C GLU A 369 26.67 -20.45 1.34
N ALA A 370 27.35 -21.53 1.68
CA ALA A 370 28.80 -21.60 1.63
C ALA A 370 29.37 -21.91 0.23
N ALA A 371 28.60 -22.65 -0.57
CA ALA A 371 29.11 -23.35 -1.75
C ALA A 371 28.53 -22.88 -3.08
N ARG A 372 27.64 -21.88 -3.06
CA ARG A 372 27.01 -21.31 -4.23
C ARG A 372 27.33 -19.82 -4.33
N ASP A 373 27.70 -19.37 -5.52
CA ASP A 373 27.63 -17.95 -5.87
C ASP A 373 26.16 -17.57 -6.06
N HIS A 374 25.66 -16.60 -5.29
CA HIS A 374 24.24 -16.27 -5.32
C HIS A 374 23.94 -14.81 -5.01
N GLN A 375 22.79 -14.36 -5.52
CA GLN A 375 22.15 -13.13 -5.09
C GLN A 375 21.13 -13.42 -3.99
N TYR A 376 20.95 -12.46 -3.09
CA TYR A 376 19.95 -12.56 -2.03
C TYR A 376 19.41 -11.21 -1.64
N ILE A 377 18.25 -11.23 -0.98
CA ILE A 377 17.65 -10.09 -0.30
C ILE A 377 17.62 -10.35 1.20
N ILE A 378 17.56 -9.28 1.99
CA ILE A 378 17.29 -9.37 3.42
C ILE A 378 15.78 -9.25 3.65
N SER A 379 15.16 -10.30 4.16
CA SER A 379 13.75 -10.30 4.55
C SER A 379 13.49 -9.41 5.78
N SER A 380 12.22 -9.11 6.06
CA SER A 380 11.81 -8.33 7.24
C SER A 380 12.19 -8.97 8.59
N ASP A 381 12.43 -10.29 8.62
CA ASP A 381 12.94 -11.02 9.78
C ASP A 381 14.48 -11.21 9.76
N ASN A 382 15.17 -10.41 8.95
CA ASN A 382 16.63 -10.35 8.82
C ASN A 382 17.27 -11.68 8.41
N LYS A 383 16.63 -12.38 7.45
CA LYS A 383 17.17 -13.60 6.84
C LYS A 383 17.59 -13.33 5.40
N GLU A 384 18.62 -14.04 4.96
CA GLU A 384 19.10 -14.00 3.59
C GLU A 384 18.22 -14.92 2.74
N VAL A 385 17.48 -14.37 1.79
CA VAL A 385 16.58 -15.12 0.91
C VAL A 385 17.15 -15.12 -0.50
N PHE A 386 17.38 -16.32 -1.04
CA PHE A 386 17.87 -16.55 -2.39
C PHE A 386 17.00 -15.86 -3.43
N VAL A 387 17.65 -15.21 -4.39
CA VAL A 387 17.03 -14.67 -5.59
C VAL A 387 17.59 -15.45 -6.79
N GLU A 388 16.69 -16.02 -7.59
CA GLU A 388 17.06 -16.70 -8.83
C GLU A 388 17.60 -15.67 -9.83
N GLU A 389 18.74 -16.00 -10.46
CA GLU A 389 19.45 -15.14 -11.42
C GLU A 389 18.67 -14.88 -12.72
#